data_AF-A0A7S4ERB3-F1
#
_entry.id   AF-A0A7S4ERB3-F1
#
_cell.length_a   1.000
_cell.length_b   1.000
_cell.length_c   1.000
_cell.angle_alpha   90.00
_cell.angle_beta   90.00
_cell.angle_gamma   90.00
#
_symmetry.space_group_name_H-M   'P 1'
#
loop_
_entity.id
_entity.type
_entity.pdbx_description
1 polymer ?
#
loop_
_entity_poly.entity_id
_entity_poly.type
_entity_poly.pdbx_seq_one_letter_code
_entity_poly.pdbx_strand_id
1 'polypeptide(L)'
;MVPNPLHIIVSTLIVASICVDFIVVDAQVEFDSFDGRIGKGSSSWFESKRWKGLGRVPTLNDSVWIDESNTYAAIDDKSLTARVMELIVGRSSSSNSLGSVQLDLLKDTKLLVQQDMTIGEKNGSDGAVYAQDGSKISVGGVLTVGSQGNGILVLSGSAKIQAKNLKVRNKNQNSGSRIVMGDESQLVIKGDKRRAVNRMISNGLIVTELMESRMFKVGKKRGNTLVIVKVKNDEEPSCENRKLKYKGKKKKNCVWVKKKKGRRCDLTWKNEFLRDWCPKSCNTLC
;
A
#
# COMPACT_ATOMS: atom_id res chain seq x y z
N MET A 1 -12.86 -34.18 -50.03
CA MET A 1 -12.06 -33.77 -48.87
C MET A 1 -12.76 -32.56 -48.24
N VAL A 2 -13.34 -32.75 -47.06
CA VAL A 2 -14.07 -31.70 -46.31
C VAL A 2 -13.10 -31.15 -45.25
N PRO A 3 -12.96 -29.83 -45.07
CA PRO A 3 -12.13 -29.30 -44.00
C PRO A 3 -12.88 -29.35 -42.66
N ASN A 4 -12.24 -29.92 -41.64
CA ASN A 4 -12.70 -29.93 -40.26
C ASN A 4 -12.74 -28.50 -39.69
N PRO A 5 -13.77 -28.13 -38.91
CA PRO A 5 -13.76 -26.87 -38.17
C PRO A 5 -12.89 -26.99 -36.92
N LEU A 6 -11.99 -26.03 -36.75
CA LEU A 6 -11.17 -25.85 -35.55
C LEU A 6 -12.08 -25.37 -34.40
N HIS A 7 -12.35 -26.20 -33.41
CA HIS A 7 -13.02 -25.78 -32.19
C HIS A 7 -12.04 -25.01 -31.29
N ILE A 8 -12.11 -23.68 -31.32
CA ILE A 8 -11.44 -22.81 -30.34
C ILE A 8 -12.30 -22.81 -29.07
N ILE A 9 -11.92 -23.61 -28.08
CA ILE A 9 -12.49 -23.55 -26.74
C ILE A 9 -11.84 -22.36 -26.02
N VAL A 10 -12.51 -21.21 -26.01
CA VAL A 10 -12.17 -20.09 -25.12
C VAL A 10 -12.56 -20.51 -23.71
N SER A 11 -11.64 -21.13 -22.98
CA SER A 11 -11.80 -21.37 -21.55
C SER A 11 -11.64 -20.05 -20.81
N THR A 12 -12.75 -19.37 -20.55
CA THR A 12 -12.82 -18.25 -19.61
C THR A 12 -12.57 -18.80 -18.21
N LEU A 13 -11.29 -18.85 -17.82
CA LEU A 13 -10.90 -19.18 -16.46
C LEU A 13 -11.27 -17.99 -15.56
N ILE A 14 -12.50 -17.98 -15.08
CA ILE A 14 -12.95 -17.07 -14.02
C ILE A 14 -12.22 -17.52 -12.75
N VAL A 15 -11.02 -16.99 -12.53
CA VAL A 15 -10.35 -17.12 -11.23
C VAL A 15 -11.10 -16.20 -10.28
N ALA A 16 -12.04 -16.77 -9.54
CA ALA A 16 -12.68 -16.09 -8.42
C ALA A 16 -11.60 -15.73 -7.37
N SER A 17 -11.06 -14.53 -7.46
CA SER A 17 -10.23 -13.96 -6.41
C SER A 17 -11.14 -13.59 -5.26
N ILE A 18 -11.24 -14.47 -4.25
CA ILE A 18 -11.91 -14.14 -3.00
C ILE A 18 -11.04 -13.09 -2.30
N CYS A 19 -11.46 -11.84 -2.39
CA CYS A 19 -10.90 -10.70 -1.68
C CYS A 19 -11.70 -10.47 -0.40
N VAL A 20 -11.00 -10.24 0.71
CA VAL A 20 -11.61 -9.82 1.97
C VAL A 20 -11.20 -8.38 2.23
N ASP A 21 -12.17 -7.57 2.65
CA ASP A 21 -12.00 -6.16 2.97
C ASP A 21 -11.83 -5.99 4.51
N PHE A 22 -10.93 -5.10 4.94
CA PHE A 22 -10.63 -4.85 6.36
C PHE A 22 -10.63 -3.35 6.69
N ILE A 23 -11.06 -3.01 7.91
CA ILE A 23 -10.94 -1.67 8.52
C ILE A 23 -9.56 -1.56 9.19
N VAL A 24 -8.91 -0.40 9.06
CA VAL A 24 -7.45 -0.22 9.27
C VAL A 24 -7.14 0.74 10.42
N VAL A 25 -5.99 0.55 11.07
CA VAL A 25 -5.38 1.42 12.08
C VAL A 25 -4.37 2.37 11.41
N ASP A 26 -4.35 3.64 11.84
CA ASP A 26 -3.58 4.73 11.23
C ASP A 26 -2.07 4.70 11.53
N ALA A 27 -1.29 5.32 10.64
CA ALA A 27 0.02 5.84 10.99
C ALA A 27 -0.11 7.36 11.22
N GLN A 28 -0.09 7.82 12.48
CA GLN A 28 0.14 9.24 12.77
C GLN A 28 1.50 9.61 12.13
N VAL A 29 1.44 10.50 11.14
CA VAL A 29 2.54 10.81 10.23
C VAL A 29 3.66 11.53 10.98
N GLU A 30 4.72 10.81 11.33
CA GLU A 30 6.07 11.34 11.51
C GLU A 30 6.90 10.84 10.33
N PHE A 31 6.76 11.50 9.18
CA PHE A 31 7.67 11.32 8.06
C PHE A 31 8.05 12.71 7.57
N ASP A 32 9.33 13.05 7.68
CA ASP A 32 9.88 14.10 6.84
C ASP A 32 9.81 13.56 5.40
N SER A 33 8.83 14.04 4.65
CA SER A 33 8.73 13.77 3.22
C SER A 33 10.03 14.24 2.59
N PHE A 34 10.88 13.30 2.14
CA PHE A 34 12.03 13.64 1.33
C PHE A 34 11.54 14.31 0.05
N ASP A 35 11.80 15.61 -0.09
CA ASP A 35 11.29 16.47 -1.17
C ASP A 35 12.07 16.33 -2.49
N GLY A 36 12.91 15.30 -2.61
CA GLY A 36 13.65 14.98 -3.82
C GLY A 36 14.84 15.92 -4.08
N ARG A 37 15.21 16.84 -3.17
CA ARG A 37 16.39 17.70 -3.39
C ARG A 37 17.69 16.99 -3.04
N ILE A 38 18.13 16.20 -4.02
CA ILE A 38 19.53 15.86 -4.24
C ILE A 38 20.31 17.19 -4.38
N GLY A 39 20.90 17.66 -3.28
CA GLY A 39 21.80 18.83 -3.27
C GLY A 39 23.08 18.58 -4.09
N LYS A 40 23.97 19.59 -4.16
CA LYS A 40 25.22 19.58 -4.95
C LYS A 40 26.18 18.39 -4.68
N GLY A 41 25.92 17.57 -3.66
CA GLY A 41 26.56 16.27 -3.43
C GLY A 41 25.53 15.15 -3.54
N SER A 42 25.26 14.69 -4.76
CA SER A 42 24.10 13.87 -5.14
C SER A 42 23.99 12.45 -4.54
N SER A 43 22.94 12.10 -3.81
CA SER A 43 22.73 10.77 -3.19
C SER A 43 22.40 9.61 -4.14
N SER A 44 22.81 9.68 -5.41
CA SER A 44 22.46 8.67 -6.42
C SER A 44 23.08 7.30 -6.08
N TRP A 45 22.26 6.25 -6.18
CA TRP A 45 22.68 4.85 -6.12
C TRP A 45 23.72 4.53 -7.21
N PHE A 46 23.63 5.19 -8.36
CA PHE A 46 24.45 4.88 -9.54
C PHE A 46 25.79 5.62 -9.57
N GLU A 47 26.14 6.35 -8.51
CA GLU A 47 27.46 6.95 -8.34
C GLU A 47 28.46 5.97 -7.73
N SER A 48 29.34 5.41 -8.56
CA SER A 48 30.39 4.47 -8.12
C SER A 48 31.24 4.96 -6.96
N LYS A 49 31.60 6.25 -6.94
CA LYS A 49 32.44 6.89 -5.91
C LYS A 49 31.84 6.88 -4.50
N ARG A 50 30.54 6.60 -4.37
CA ARG A 50 29.85 6.59 -3.07
C ARG A 50 29.91 5.24 -2.37
N TRP A 51 30.20 4.18 -3.11
CA TRP A 51 30.24 2.83 -2.57
C TRP A 51 31.62 2.54 -1.97
N LYS A 52 31.71 2.72 -0.65
CA LYS A 52 32.89 2.35 0.14
C LYS A 52 33.18 0.86 -0.02
N GLY A 53 34.45 0.51 -0.21
CA GLY A 53 34.92 -0.87 -0.35
C GLY A 53 34.69 -1.53 -1.73
N LEU A 54 33.76 -1.04 -2.54
CA LEU A 54 33.51 -1.58 -3.89
C LEU A 54 34.17 -0.76 -5.00
N GLY A 55 34.18 0.57 -4.88
CA GLY A 55 34.68 1.47 -5.96
C GLY A 55 33.84 1.43 -7.25
N ARG A 56 32.69 0.76 -7.22
CA ARG A 56 31.75 0.58 -8.33
C ARG A 56 30.33 0.51 -7.79
N VAL A 57 29.35 0.69 -8.68
CA VAL A 57 27.94 0.44 -8.35
C VAL A 57 27.74 -1.05 -7.99
N PRO A 58 26.98 -1.36 -6.92
CA PRO A 58 26.64 -2.72 -6.54
C PRO A 58 25.90 -3.49 -7.63
N THR A 59 26.08 -4.80 -7.61
CA THR A 59 25.54 -5.78 -8.55
C THR A 59 24.91 -6.95 -7.79
N LEU A 60 24.29 -7.89 -8.51
CA LEU A 60 23.65 -9.08 -7.94
C LEU A 60 24.57 -10.00 -7.12
N ASN A 61 25.88 -9.76 -7.11
CA ASN A 61 26.85 -10.52 -6.32
C ASN A 61 27.23 -9.82 -5.01
N ASP A 62 26.72 -8.62 -4.76
CA ASP A 62 27.13 -7.80 -3.61
C ASP A 62 26.04 -7.76 -2.55
N SER A 63 26.42 -7.99 -1.28
CA SER A 63 25.59 -7.63 -0.13
C SER A 63 25.80 -6.15 0.19
N VAL A 64 24.72 -5.37 0.20
CA VAL A 64 24.76 -3.93 0.42
C VAL A 64 24.17 -3.58 1.77
N TRP A 65 24.90 -2.77 2.53
CA TRP A 65 24.44 -2.19 3.77
C TRP A 65 24.40 -0.67 3.63
N ILE A 66 23.28 -0.08 4.03
CA ILE A 66 23.12 1.36 4.21
C ILE A 66 22.95 1.55 5.72
N ASP A 67 24.01 1.95 6.41
CA ASP A 67 24.06 1.87 7.88
C ASP A 67 24.87 2.99 8.58
N GLU A 68 25.36 3.97 7.82
CA GLU A 68 25.96 5.20 8.37
C GLU A 68 24.86 6.19 8.77
N SER A 69 24.95 6.80 9.96
CA SER A 69 23.99 7.80 10.44
C SER A 69 23.81 8.95 9.43
N ASN A 70 22.57 9.44 9.26
CA ASN A 70 22.23 10.48 8.28
C ASN A 70 22.58 10.12 6.82
N THR A 71 22.57 8.83 6.48
CA THR A 71 22.80 8.38 5.10
C THR A 71 21.49 8.32 4.33
N TYR A 72 21.52 8.95 3.16
CA TYR A 72 20.44 8.95 2.19
C TYR A 72 20.99 8.40 0.88
N ALA A 73 20.31 7.39 0.33
CA ALA A 73 20.57 6.87 -1.01
C ALA A 73 19.29 6.93 -1.83
N ALA A 74 19.40 7.28 -3.12
CA ALA A 74 18.27 7.37 -4.03
C ALA A 74 18.54 6.53 -5.28
N ILE A 75 17.61 5.63 -5.60
CA ILE A 75 17.53 5.02 -6.92
C ILE A 75 16.75 6.00 -7.79
N ASP A 76 17.46 6.69 -8.66
CA ASP A 76 17.01 7.92 -9.32
C ASP A 76 16.99 7.84 -10.86
N ASP A 77 17.52 6.76 -11.43
CA ASP A 77 17.48 6.51 -12.88
C ASP A 77 16.47 5.40 -13.25
N LYS A 78 15.37 5.79 -13.88
CA LYS A 78 14.30 4.87 -14.35
C LYS A 78 14.69 3.98 -15.53
N SER A 79 15.74 4.36 -16.26
CA SER A 79 16.29 3.56 -17.36
C SER A 79 17.13 2.39 -16.86
N LEU A 80 17.64 2.49 -15.62
CA LEU A 80 18.46 1.48 -14.97
C LEU A 80 17.65 0.64 -13.99
N THR A 81 18.28 -0.39 -13.45
CA THR A 81 17.74 -1.21 -12.36
C THR A 81 18.84 -1.43 -11.34
N ALA A 82 18.64 -0.96 -10.11
CA ALA A 82 19.52 -1.27 -9.01
C ALA A 82 19.41 -2.77 -8.67
N ARG A 83 20.56 -3.43 -8.51
CA ARG A 83 20.64 -4.88 -8.42
C ARG A 83 21.63 -5.26 -7.32
N VAL A 84 21.19 -6.05 -6.36
CA VAL A 84 22.01 -6.51 -5.22
C VAL A 84 21.70 -7.95 -4.85
N MET A 85 22.66 -8.63 -4.24
CA MET A 85 22.45 -9.97 -3.69
C MET A 85 21.53 -9.90 -2.47
N GLU A 86 21.89 -9.04 -1.52
CA GLU A 86 21.22 -8.82 -0.24
C GLU A 86 21.23 -7.31 0.06
N LEU A 87 20.20 -6.82 0.73
CA LEU A 87 20.10 -5.41 1.09
C LEU A 87 19.69 -5.24 2.55
N ILE A 88 20.47 -4.46 3.30
CA ILE A 88 20.13 -4.03 4.65
C ILE A 88 20.10 -2.51 4.71
N VAL A 89 18.98 -1.95 5.15
CA VAL A 89 18.79 -0.51 5.39
C VAL A 89 18.59 -0.29 6.89
N GLY A 90 19.51 0.44 7.52
CA GLY A 90 19.56 0.61 8.97
C GLY A 90 20.07 -0.65 9.68
N ARG A 91 21.38 -0.93 9.57
CA ARG A 91 22.01 -2.10 10.21
C ARG A 91 22.56 -1.84 11.61
N SER A 92 23.14 -0.67 11.85
CA SER A 92 23.92 -0.37 13.06
C SER A 92 23.05 0.28 14.15
N SER A 93 23.42 0.07 15.42
CA SER A 93 22.77 0.66 16.60
C SER A 93 23.40 1.98 17.05
N SER A 94 24.37 2.51 16.28
CA SER A 94 25.12 3.74 16.60
C SER A 94 24.30 5.02 16.39
N SER A 95 23.00 4.89 16.19
CA SER A 95 22.03 5.97 16.09
C SER A 95 21.76 6.59 17.46
N ASN A 96 22.71 7.39 17.94
CA ASN A 96 22.37 8.61 18.70
C ASN A 96 21.69 9.65 17.77
N SER A 97 20.93 9.18 16.78
CA SER A 97 20.53 9.96 15.63
C SER A 97 19.10 10.41 15.80
N LEU A 98 18.95 11.72 15.89
CA LEU A 98 17.80 12.43 15.34
C LEU A 98 17.69 12.26 13.79
N GLY A 99 18.29 11.22 13.19
CA GLY A 99 18.49 11.10 11.75
C GLY A 99 18.51 9.65 11.27
N SER A 100 17.42 9.24 10.65
CA SER A 100 17.18 7.92 10.08
C SER A 100 18.12 7.62 8.90
N VAL A 101 18.36 6.33 8.63
CA VAL A 101 18.92 5.89 7.35
C VAL A 101 17.78 5.66 6.37
N GLN A 102 17.91 6.20 5.16
CA GLN A 102 16.82 6.16 4.19
C GLN A 102 17.30 5.75 2.79
N LEU A 103 16.52 4.87 2.17
CA LEU A 103 16.63 4.51 0.76
C LEU A 103 15.35 4.90 0.02
N ASP A 104 15.50 5.76 -0.98
CA ASP A 104 14.39 6.21 -1.80
C ASP A 104 14.44 5.58 -3.17
N LEU A 105 13.29 5.09 -3.63
CA LEU A 105 13.06 4.77 -5.02
C LEU A 105 12.23 5.89 -5.62
N LEU A 106 12.84 6.67 -6.50
CA LEU A 106 12.14 7.71 -7.24
C LEU A 106 11.14 7.11 -8.23
N LYS A 107 10.26 7.95 -8.77
CA LYS A 107 9.21 7.55 -9.70
C LYS A 107 9.70 6.61 -10.81
N ASP A 108 8.95 5.53 -11.04
CA ASP A 108 9.18 4.51 -12.09
C ASP A 108 10.53 3.75 -12.02
N THR A 109 11.30 3.89 -10.93
CA THR A 109 12.58 3.20 -10.76
C THR A 109 12.42 1.76 -10.27
N LYS A 110 13.50 0.98 -10.36
CA LYS A 110 13.48 -0.47 -10.11
C LYS A 110 14.63 -0.91 -9.21
N LEU A 111 14.29 -1.72 -8.21
CA LEU A 111 15.23 -2.42 -7.32
C LEU A 111 14.98 -3.93 -7.38
N LEU A 112 16.05 -4.69 -7.60
CA LEU A 112 16.07 -6.14 -7.51
C LEU A 112 17.06 -6.59 -6.41
N VAL A 113 16.52 -7.25 -5.39
CA VAL A 113 17.26 -7.91 -4.32
C VAL A 113 17.13 -9.42 -4.54
N GLN A 114 18.22 -10.12 -4.83
CA GLN A 114 18.19 -11.53 -5.21
C GLN A 114 17.78 -12.45 -4.05
N GLN A 115 18.24 -12.13 -2.83
CA GLN A 115 17.98 -12.87 -1.61
C GLN A 115 17.09 -12.03 -0.68
N ASP A 116 17.56 -11.73 0.52
CA ASP A 116 16.79 -11.10 1.57
C ASP A 116 16.98 -9.58 1.58
N MET A 117 15.91 -8.90 2.00
CA MET A 117 15.92 -7.46 2.24
C MET A 117 15.48 -7.20 3.67
N THR A 118 16.29 -6.47 4.44
CA THR A 118 16.01 -6.14 5.84
C THR A 118 16.01 -4.62 6.04
N ILE A 119 14.98 -4.11 6.70
CA ILE A 119 14.86 -2.71 7.09
C ILE A 119 14.81 -2.65 8.62
N GLY A 120 15.79 -2.01 9.26
CA GLY A 120 15.95 -1.99 10.73
C GLY A 120 16.40 -3.35 11.28
N GLU A 121 17.68 -3.71 11.09
CA GLU A 121 18.21 -5.03 11.45
C GLU A 121 18.44 -5.21 12.96
N LYS A 122 19.22 -4.32 13.60
CA LYS A 122 19.74 -4.51 14.95
C LYS A 122 18.96 -3.71 16.00
N ASN A 123 19.07 -4.10 17.26
CA ASN A 123 18.44 -3.35 18.34
C ASN A 123 18.94 -1.89 18.34
N GLY A 124 18.03 -0.93 18.33
CA GLY A 124 18.36 0.50 18.25
C GLY A 124 18.63 1.04 16.84
N SER A 125 18.65 0.19 15.79
CA SER A 125 18.81 0.67 14.40
C SER A 125 17.47 1.13 13.82
N ASP A 126 17.47 2.26 13.12
CA ASP A 126 16.33 2.78 12.38
C ASP A 126 16.62 2.80 10.87
N GLY A 127 15.75 2.16 10.10
CA GLY A 127 15.82 2.14 8.64
C GLY A 127 14.48 2.51 8.01
N ALA A 128 14.55 3.29 6.93
CA ALA A 128 13.39 3.67 6.14
C ALA A 128 13.63 3.36 4.66
N VAL A 129 12.59 2.86 4.00
CA VAL A 129 12.56 2.73 2.54
C VAL A 129 11.29 3.39 2.04
N TYR A 130 11.44 4.36 1.14
CA TYR A 130 10.32 5.06 0.53
C TYR A 130 10.28 4.76 -0.97
N ALA A 131 9.16 4.20 -1.44
CA ALA A 131 8.95 3.85 -2.83
C ALA A 131 7.90 4.75 -3.45
N GLN A 132 8.30 5.62 -4.39
CA GLN A 132 7.42 6.53 -5.10
C GLN A 132 6.56 5.83 -6.14
N ASP A 133 5.59 6.58 -6.67
CA ASP A 133 4.68 6.15 -7.74
C ASP A 133 5.41 5.38 -8.87
N GLY A 134 4.80 4.28 -9.32
CA GLY A 134 5.32 3.44 -10.40
C GLY A 134 6.59 2.62 -10.09
N SER A 135 7.27 2.90 -8.97
CA SER A 135 8.49 2.20 -8.59
C SER A 135 8.25 0.73 -8.23
N LYS A 136 9.27 -0.11 -8.43
CA LYS A 136 9.16 -1.57 -8.27
C LYS A 136 10.31 -2.14 -7.48
N ILE A 137 9.99 -2.82 -6.37
CA ILE A 137 10.93 -3.58 -5.56
C ILE A 137 10.64 -5.07 -5.72
N SER A 138 11.63 -5.86 -6.08
CA SER A 138 11.55 -7.33 -6.14
C SER A 138 12.55 -7.95 -5.19
N VAL A 139 12.07 -8.69 -4.19
CA VAL A 139 12.87 -9.42 -3.20
C VAL A 139 12.71 -10.91 -3.45
N GLY A 140 13.80 -11.59 -3.81
CA GLY A 140 13.77 -13.03 -4.13
C GLY A 140 13.55 -13.93 -2.90
N GLY A 141 13.92 -13.44 -1.72
CA GLY A 141 13.80 -14.08 -0.43
C GLY A 141 12.77 -13.41 0.50
N VAL A 142 13.17 -13.22 1.75
CA VAL A 142 12.32 -12.66 2.81
C VAL A 142 12.48 -11.13 2.83
N LEU A 143 11.35 -10.43 2.79
CA LEU A 143 11.29 -9.03 3.20
C LEU A 143 11.06 -8.98 4.71
N THR A 144 12.02 -8.42 5.45
CA THR A 144 11.94 -8.22 6.90
C THR A 144 11.88 -6.73 7.22
N VAL A 145 10.79 -6.30 7.84
CA VAL A 145 10.58 -4.93 8.30
C VAL A 145 10.60 -4.94 9.82
N GLY A 146 11.72 -4.50 10.40
CA GLY A 146 12.02 -4.60 11.82
C GLY A 146 12.47 -5.98 12.24
N SER A 147 13.75 -6.32 12.05
CA SER A 147 14.28 -7.58 12.58
C SER A 147 14.45 -7.48 14.10
N GLN A 148 15.39 -6.66 14.56
CA GLN A 148 15.54 -6.30 15.97
C GLN A 148 15.35 -4.80 16.22
N GLY A 149 15.54 -3.96 15.19
CA GLY A 149 15.35 -2.51 15.23
C GLY A 149 13.99 -2.07 14.70
N ASN A 150 13.90 -0.80 14.31
CA ASN A 150 12.71 -0.22 13.70
C ASN A 150 12.90 -0.11 12.19
N GLY A 151 11.99 -0.72 11.44
CA GLY A 151 11.97 -0.64 9.99
C GLY A 151 10.68 -0.02 9.49
N ILE A 152 10.77 0.93 8.59
CA ILE A 152 9.59 1.48 7.91
C ILE A 152 9.74 1.28 6.41
N LEU A 153 8.71 0.73 5.79
CA LEU A 153 8.56 0.67 4.35
C LEU A 153 7.32 1.46 3.95
N VAL A 154 7.47 2.44 3.08
CA VAL A 154 6.37 3.23 2.55
C VAL A 154 6.23 2.97 1.05
N LEU A 155 5.02 2.66 0.61
CA LEU A 155 4.68 2.48 -0.80
C LEU A 155 3.68 3.58 -1.18
N SER A 156 4.08 4.57 -1.96
CA SER A 156 3.21 5.67 -2.40
C SER A 156 2.75 5.50 -3.85
N GLY A 157 1.54 5.94 -4.16
CA GLY A 157 0.92 5.78 -5.48
C GLY A 157 0.97 4.33 -5.96
N SER A 158 1.21 4.14 -7.26
CA SER A 158 1.22 2.80 -7.88
C SER A 158 2.47 1.96 -7.56
N ALA A 159 3.26 2.32 -6.53
CA ALA A 159 4.43 1.59 -6.09
C ALA A 159 4.11 0.13 -5.77
N LYS A 160 5.02 -0.76 -6.13
CA LYS A 160 4.85 -2.20 -5.96
C LYS A 160 6.06 -2.84 -5.32
N ILE A 161 5.81 -3.66 -4.31
CA ILE A 161 6.80 -4.60 -3.78
C ILE A 161 6.33 -6.04 -3.92
N GLN A 162 7.25 -6.91 -4.34
CA GLN A 162 7.05 -8.35 -4.37
C GLN A 162 8.13 -9.06 -3.56
N ALA A 163 7.73 -10.02 -2.72
CA ALA A 163 8.65 -10.84 -1.93
C ALA A 163 8.25 -12.32 -1.93
N LYS A 164 9.20 -13.23 -1.66
CA LYS A 164 8.90 -14.65 -1.45
C LYS A 164 8.23 -14.89 -0.10
N ASN A 165 8.62 -14.14 0.93
CA ASN A 165 8.00 -14.19 2.24
C ASN A 165 8.05 -12.80 2.90
N LEU A 166 7.23 -12.61 3.94
CA LEU A 166 7.11 -11.35 4.67
C LEU A 166 7.21 -11.57 6.18
N LYS A 167 8.03 -10.76 6.84
CA LYS A 167 8.08 -10.63 8.30
C LYS A 167 8.03 -9.15 8.65
N VAL A 168 7.07 -8.78 9.50
CA VAL A 168 7.01 -7.44 10.10
C VAL A 168 6.93 -7.66 11.61
N ARG A 169 7.78 -6.98 12.38
CA ARG A 169 7.80 -7.14 13.84
C ARG A 169 7.65 -5.79 14.52
N ASN A 170 6.69 -5.72 15.43
CA ASN A 170 6.58 -4.61 16.35
C ASN A 170 7.10 -5.02 17.74
N LYS A 171 8.09 -4.30 18.27
CA LYS A 171 8.65 -4.53 19.62
C LYS A 171 7.83 -3.81 20.70
N ASN A 172 7.18 -2.68 20.39
CA ASN A 172 6.54 -1.79 21.37
C ASN A 172 5.26 -1.15 20.80
N GLN A 173 4.22 -1.00 21.62
CA GLN A 173 2.90 -0.51 21.16
C GLN A 173 2.90 0.92 20.57
N ASN A 174 3.96 1.74 20.77
CA ASN A 174 3.92 3.18 20.46
C ASN A 174 4.95 3.71 19.43
N SER A 175 5.90 2.91 18.95
CA SER A 175 6.67 3.23 17.74
C SER A 175 7.30 1.95 17.22
N GLY A 176 6.82 1.48 16.07
CA GLY A 176 7.02 0.11 15.65
C GLY A 176 7.21 -0.02 14.16
N SER A 177 7.93 -1.06 13.78
CA SER A 177 8.17 -1.38 12.39
C SER A 177 6.86 -1.66 11.66
N ARG A 178 6.70 -1.05 10.49
CA ARG A 178 5.43 -1.04 9.76
C ARG A 178 5.64 -0.89 8.26
N ILE A 179 4.67 -1.41 7.53
CA ILE A 179 4.50 -1.14 6.10
C ILE A 179 3.35 -0.17 5.95
N VAL A 180 3.63 1.00 5.39
CA VAL A 180 2.64 2.01 5.05
C VAL A 180 2.33 1.89 3.56
N MET A 181 1.05 1.73 3.24
CA MET A 181 0.58 1.57 1.86
C MET A 181 -0.33 2.74 1.47
N GLY A 182 0.06 3.46 0.44
CA GLY A 182 -0.71 4.51 -0.21
C GLY A 182 -1.67 3.94 -1.27
N ASP A 183 -2.41 4.83 -1.93
CA ASP A 183 -3.41 4.47 -2.93
C ASP A 183 -2.82 3.70 -4.10
N GLU A 184 -3.52 2.65 -4.55
CA GLU A 184 -3.13 1.80 -5.69
C GLU A 184 -1.82 1.00 -5.51
N SER A 185 -1.13 1.19 -4.38
CA SER A 185 0.09 0.45 -4.06
C SER A 185 -0.19 -1.05 -3.91
N GLN A 186 0.83 -1.86 -4.20
CA GLN A 186 0.69 -3.31 -4.22
C GLN A 186 1.79 -4.00 -3.42
N LEU A 187 1.37 -4.88 -2.52
CA LEU A 187 2.23 -5.84 -1.83
C LEU A 187 1.89 -7.25 -2.30
N VAL A 188 2.86 -7.92 -2.92
CA VAL A 188 2.70 -9.26 -3.48
C VAL A 188 3.60 -10.26 -2.76
N ILE A 189 3.01 -11.26 -2.10
CA ILE A 189 3.75 -12.32 -1.40
C ILE A 189 3.56 -13.65 -2.11
N LYS A 190 4.66 -14.35 -2.39
CA LYS A 190 4.61 -15.65 -3.07
C LYS A 190 3.85 -16.68 -2.24
N GLY A 191 2.92 -17.39 -2.89
CA GLY A 191 2.05 -18.38 -2.25
C GLY A 191 0.86 -17.76 -1.50
N ASP A 192 -0.05 -18.62 -1.01
CA ASP A 192 -1.23 -18.18 -0.27
C ASP A 192 -0.88 -17.92 1.20
N LYS A 193 -0.63 -16.64 1.53
CA LYS A 193 -0.29 -16.11 2.85
C LYS A 193 -1.36 -15.17 3.41
N ARG A 194 -2.58 -15.18 2.84
CA ARG A 194 -3.65 -14.24 3.21
C ARG A 194 -3.96 -14.21 4.70
N ARG A 195 -4.00 -15.38 5.37
CA ARG A 195 -4.20 -15.46 6.83
C ARG A 195 -3.13 -14.73 7.63
N ALA A 196 -1.85 -14.87 7.24
CA ALA A 196 -0.76 -14.19 7.92
C ALA A 196 -0.80 -12.68 7.69
N VAL A 197 -1.05 -12.26 6.44
CA VAL A 197 -1.18 -10.86 6.05
C VAL A 197 -2.36 -10.18 6.74
N ASN A 198 -3.53 -10.83 6.81
CA ASN A 198 -4.70 -10.28 7.51
C ASN A 198 -4.40 -10.05 8.99
N ARG A 199 -3.69 -10.97 9.66
CA ARG A 199 -3.24 -10.75 11.04
C ARG A 199 -2.29 -9.56 11.16
N MET A 200 -1.38 -9.37 10.21
CA MET A 200 -0.48 -8.21 10.21
C MET A 200 -1.25 -6.90 10.07
N ILE A 201 -2.26 -6.84 9.19
CA ILE A 201 -3.15 -5.68 9.03
C ILE A 201 -3.92 -5.42 10.33
N SER A 202 -4.58 -6.43 10.90
CA SER A 202 -5.34 -6.29 12.15
C SER A 202 -4.50 -5.86 13.34
N ASN A 203 -3.21 -6.18 13.34
CA ASN A 203 -2.25 -5.81 14.38
C ASN A 203 -1.56 -4.46 14.12
N GLY A 204 -1.94 -3.72 13.08
CA GLY A 204 -1.33 -2.42 12.75
C GLY A 204 0.11 -2.50 12.22
N LEU A 205 0.54 -3.67 11.73
CA LEU A 205 1.87 -3.86 11.13
C LEU A 205 1.89 -3.49 9.63
N ILE A 206 0.72 -3.52 9.01
CA ILE A 206 0.49 -3.02 7.65
C ILE A 206 -0.68 -2.04 7.76
N VAL A 207 -0.44 -0.79 7.40
CA VAL A 207 -1.34 0.35 7.61
C VAL A 207 -1.46 1.18 6.33
N THR A 208 -2.52 1.96 6.22
CA THR A 208 -2.73 2.87 5.09
C THR A 208 -2.12 4.25 5.36
N GLU A 209 -1.75 4.99 4.31
CA GLU A 209 -1.15 6.32 4.43
C GLU A 209 -2.12 7.39 4.98
N LEU A 210 -3.42 7.36 4.63
CA LEU A 210 -4.42 8.21 5.30
C LEU A 210 -5.76 7.47 5.52
N MET A 211 -6.43 7.79 6.63
CA MET A 211 -7.61 7.09 7.13
C MET A 211 -8.88 7.27 6.31
N GLU A 212 -9.09 8.44 5.73
CA GLU A 212 -10.41 8.79 5.20
C GLU A 212 -10.66 8.00 3.92
N SER A 213 -11.65 7.11 3.97
CA SER A 213 -12.15 6.30 2.85
C SER A 213 -11.15 5.30 2.26
N ARG A 214 -10.27 4.65 3.03
CA ARG A 214 -9.40 3.57 2.48
C ARG A 214 -9.63 2.21 3.13
N MET A 215 -9.50 1.15 2.35
CA MET A 215 -9.56 -0.23 2.82
C MET A 215 -8.51 -1.11 2.14
N PHE A 216 -7.98 -2.07 2.88
CA PHE A 216 -7.19 -3.13 2.29
C PHE A 216 -8.10 -4.15 1.61
N LYS A 217 -7.76 -4.51 0.37
CA LYS A 217 -8.27 -5.73 -0.25
C LYS A 217 -7.18 -6.77 -0.29
N VAL A 218 -7.39 -7.86 0.45
CA VAL A 218 -6.45 -8.97 0.50
C VAL A 218 -7.02 -10.13 -0.32
N GLY A 219 -6.40 -10.38 -1.47
CA GLY A 219 -6.84 -11.37 -2.45
C GLY A 219 -5.76 -12.35 -2.86
N LYS A 220 -6.07 -13.16 -3.88
CA LYS A 220 -5.14 -14.13 -4.47
C LYS A 220 -5.06 -13.90 -5.97
N LYS A 221 -3.84 -13.73 -6.47
CA LYS A 221 -3.57 -13.56 -7.92
C LYS A 221 -2.51 -14.56 -8.34
N ARG A 222 -2.88 -15.49 -9.23
CA ARG A 222 -1.97 -16.53 -9.77
C ARG A 222 -1.21 -17.29 -8.68
N GLY A 223 -1.91 -17.74 -7.63
CA GLY A 223 -1.30 -18.49 -6.53
C GLY A 223 -0.66 -17.63 -5.42
N ASN A 224 -0.44 -16.34 -5.65
CA ASN A 224 0.21 -15.42 -4.71
C ASN A 224 -0.80 -14.58 -3.95
N THR A 225 -0.47 -14.20 -2.71
CA THR A 225 -1.22 -13.19 -1.96
C THR A 225 -0.95 -11.81 -2.53
N LEU A 226 -2.03 -11.08 -2.81
CA LEU A 226 -2.00 -9.69 -3.26
C LEU A 226 -2.73 -8.84 -2.23
N VAL A 227 -2.06 -7.79 -1.76
CA VAL A 227 -2.66 -6.72 -0.96
C VAL A 227 -2.65 -5.47 -1.81
N ILE A 228 -3.80 -4.81 -1.87
CA ILE A 228 -3.97 -3.50 -2.49
C ILE A 228 -4.73 -2.60 -1.54
N VAL A 229 -4.45 -1.30 -1.63
CA VAL A 229 -5.29 -0.28 -1.02
C VAL A 229 -6.31 0.16 -2.05
N LYS A 230 -7.58 0.16 -1.66
CA LYS A 230 -8.62 0.80 -2.43
C LYS A 230 -9.20 1.95 -1.63
N VAL A 231 -9.51 3.02 -2.34
CA VAL A 231 -10.50 3.96 -1.85
C VAL A 231 -11.79 3.17 -1.67
N LYS A 232 -12.31 3.16 -0.45
CA LYS A 232 -13.71 2.91 -0.15
C LYS A 232 -14.45 3.92 -1.01
N ASN A 233 -14.80 3.50 -2.23
CA ASN A 233 -15.91 4.11 -2.91
C ASN A 233 -17.02 4.05 -1.87
N ASP A 234 -17.42 5.20 -1.33
CA ASP A 234 -18.81 5.33 -0.92
C ASP A 234 -19.56 4.74 -2.09
N GLU A 235 -20.30 3.66 -1.84
CA GLU A 235 -21.22 3.11 -2.83
C GLU A 235 -21.87 4.33 -3.48
N GLU A 236 -21.74 4.47 -4.81
CA GLU A 236 -22.50 5.47 -5.56
C GLU A 236 -23.87 5.53 -4.90
N PRO A 237 -24.31 6.68 -4.34
CA PRO A 237 -25.48 6.70 -3.50
C PRO A 237 -26.60 6.09 -4.32
N SER A 238 -27.04 4.89 -3.93
CA SER A 238 -28.01 4.15 -4.71
C SER A 238 -29.19 5.08 -4.90
N CYS A 239 -29.41 5.48 -6.15
CA CYS A 239 -30.47 6.43 -6.48
C CYS A 239 -31.85 5.79 -6.30
N GLU A 240 -31.92 4.57 -5.77
CA GLU A 240 -33.16 3.90 -5.48
C GLU A 240 -33.82 4.45 -4.22
N ASN A 241 -35.09 4.78 -4.38
CA ASN A 241 -35.94 5.14 -3.25
C ASN A 241 -36.07 3.93 -2.32
N ARG A 242 -35.74 4.09 -1.03
CA ARG A 242 -36.02 3.11 0.01
C ARG A 242 -37.54 3.02 0.26
N LYS A 243 -38.00 1.92 0.88
CA LYS A 243 -39.41 1.76 1.28
C LYS A 243 -39.77 2.72 2.42
N LEU A 244 -40.15 3.96 2.09
CA LEU A 244 -40.57 4.98 3.05
C LEU A 244 -42.02 4.79 3.52
N LYS A 245 -42.25 4.88 4.83
CA LYS A 245 -43.57 5.01 5.47
C LYS A 245 -43.54 6.11 6.53
N TYR A 246 -43.44 7.37 6.11
CA TYR A 246 -43.23 8.51 7.01
C TYR A 246 -44.29 8.56 8.13
N LYS A 247 -43.82 8.55 9.39
CA LYS A 247 -44.65 8.46 10.61
C LYS A 247 -45.63 7.27 10.60
N GLY A 248 -45.19 6.11 10.09
CA GLY A 248 -45.98 4.87 10.03
C GLY A 248 -47.07 4.84 8.95
N LYS A 249 -47.26 5.92 8.19
CA LYS A 249 -48.37 6.02 7.21
C LYS A 249 -47.94 5.48 5.85
N LYS A 250 -48.53 4.36 5.40
CA LYS A 250 -48.24 3.73 4.09
C LYS A 250 -48.39 4.70 2.90
N LYS A 251 -49.36 5.62 2.95
CA LYS A 251 -49.60 6.64 1.90
C LYS A 251 -48.54 7.76 1.87
N LYS A 252 -47.64 7.83 2.86
CA LYS A 252 -46.55 8.82 2.93
C LYS A 252 -45.21 8.18 2.55
N ASN A 253 -45.13 7.74 1.30
CA ASN A 253 -43.96 7.13 0.67
C ASN A 253 -43.17 8.12 -0.18
N CYS A 254 -42.19 7.67 -0.96
CA CYS A 254 -41.37 8.54 -1.80
C CYS A 254 -42.17 9.25 -2.92
N VAL A 255 -43.29 8.67 -3.39
CA VAL A 255 -44.23 9.37 -4.31
C VAL A 255 -44.90 10.54 -3.60
N TRP A 256 -45.25 10.40 -2.32
CA TRP A 256 -45.72 11.52 -1.51
C TRP A 256 -44.64 12.59 -1.33
N VAL A 257 -43.38 12.21 -1.11
CA VAL A 257 -42.26 13.18 -1.03
C VAL A 257 -42.14 13.97 -2.33
N LYS A 258 -42.14 13.29 -3.50
CA LYS A 258 -42.03 13.89 -4.84
C LYS A 258 -43.05 15.00 -5.10
N LYS A 259 -44.26 14.91 -4.54
CA LYS A 259 -45.33 15.91 -4.75
C LYS A 259 -45.04 17.29 -4.16
N LYS A 260 -44.13 17.41 -3.18
CA LYS A 260 -43.71 18.71 -2.59
C LYS A 260 -42.23 18.67 -2.21
N LYS A 261 -41.35 18.49 -3.20
CA LYS A 261 -39.91 18.25 -3.01
C LYS A 261 -39.28 19.24 -2.02
N GLY A 262 -39.34 20.55 -2.30
CA GLY A 262 -38.71 21.60 -1.49
C GLY A 262 -39.28 21.83 -0.08
N ARG A 263 -40.31 21.08 0.35
CA ARG A 263 -40.78 21.09 1.76
C ARG A 263 -40.71 19.72 2.41
N ARG A 264 -40.67 18.64 1.62
CA ARG A 264 -40.75 17.27 2.13
C ARG A 264 -39.38 16.61 2.20
N CYS A 265 -38.45 16.97 1.32
CA CYS A 265 -37.11 16.39 1.32
C CYS A 265 -36.30 16.77 2.56
N ASP A 266 -36.58 17.93 3.14
CA ASP A 266 -35.95 18.42 4.38
C ASP A 266 -36.61 17.92 5.66
N LEU A 267 -37.67 17.11 5.56
CA LEU A 267 -38.27 16.49 6.74
C LEU A 267 -37.37 15.37 7.26
N THR A 268 -37.32 15.23 8.58
CA THR A 268 -36.55 14.17 9.25
C THR A 268 -37.48 13.07 9.74
N TRP A 269 -37.05 11.81 9.58
CA TRP A 269 -37.74 10.64 10.11
C TRP A 269 -36.74 9.56 10.47
N LYS A 270 -36.88 8.97 11.67
CA LYS A 270 -35.91 8.01 12.22
C LYS A 270 -34.48 8.56 12.19
N ASN A 271 -34.32 9.84 12.54
CA ASN A 271 -33.04 10.57 12.56
C ASN A 271 -32.35 10.71 11.18
N GLU A 272 -33.06 10.52 10.08
CA GLU A 272 -32.54 10.70 8.71
C GLU A 272 -33.44 11.66 7.90
N PHE A 273 -32.88 12.37 6.92
CA PHE A 273 -33.70 13.22 6.05
C PHE A 273 -34.47 12.40 5.02
N LEU A 274 -35.66 12.84 4.64
CA LEU A 274 -36.42 12.15 3.60
C LEU A 274 -35.73 12.18 2.23
N ARG A 275 -34.79 13.10 2.00
CA ARG A 275 -33.90 13.08 0.83
C ARG A 275 -33.03 11.81 0.77
N ASP A 276 -32.59 11.30 1.91
CA ASP A 276 -31.79 10.07 2.04
C ASP A 276 -32.67 8.81 1.90
N TRP A 277 -33.96 8.92 2.21
CA TRP A 277 -34.93 7.85 1.96
C TRP A 277 -35.39 7.81 0.51
N CYS A 278 -35.44 8.97 -0.16
CA CYS A 278 -36.07 9.14 -1.45
C CYS A 278 -35.24 9.98 -2.43
N PRO A 279 -33.99 9.59 -2.74
CA PRO A 279 -33.06 10.41 -3.55
C PRO A 279 -33.64 10.76 -4.94
N LYS A 280 -34.15 9.76 -5.68
CA LYS A 280 -34.87 9.96 -6.97
C LYS A 280 -36.05 10.93 -6.88
N SER A 281 -36.73 10.96 -5.73
CA SER A 281 -37.91 11.82 -5.54
C SER A 281 -37.52 13.24 -5.18
N CYS A 282 -36.36 13.41 -4.54
CA CYS A 282 -35.84 14.67 -4.05
C CYS A 282 -34.89 15.39 -5.00
N ASN A 283 -34.45 14.71 -6.07
CA ASN A 283 -33.56 15.31 -7.08
C ASN A 283 -32.25 15.82 -6.47
N THR A 284 -31.80 15.21 -5.38
CA THR A 284 -30.39 15.26 -4.98
C THR A 284 -29.61 14.69 -6.16
N LEU A 285 -28.58 15.42 -6.62
CA LEU A 285 -27.66 15.00 -7.67
C LEU A 285 -27.06 13.64 -7.29
N CYS A 286 -27.77 12.60 -7.67
CA CYS A 286 -27.22 11.55 -8.48
C CYS A 286 -26.88 12.15 -9.85
#